data_AF-A0A7W1Z9G5-F1
#
_entry.id   AF-A0A7W1Z9G5-F1
#
_cell.length_a   1.000
_cell.length_b   1.000
_cell.length_c   1.000
_cell.angle_alpha   90.00
_cell.angle_beta   90.00
_cell.angle_gamma   90.00
#
_symmetry.space_group_name_H-M   'P 1'
#
loop_
_entity.id
_entity.type
_entity.pdbx_description
1 polymer ?
#
loop_
_entity_poly.entity_id
_entity_poly.type
_entity_poly.pdbx_seq_one_letter_code
_entity_poly.pdbx_strand_id
1 'polypeptide(L)'
;VERRRLVNGYVPYLGAPGYDEMFIEAGFGDLVAFAITRPDAKEIAARVPLELLDAVGLVGSAAEIRARVAEYEAVGIRELGLVVPPLDTPSGLLTLKSLAP
;
A
#
# COMPACT_ATOMS: atom_id res chain seq x y z
N VAL A 1 9.68 -10.63 5.52
CA VAL A 1 9.22 -10.09 6.82
C VAL A 1 8.69 -8.67 6.67
N GLU A 2 9.47 -7.75 6.10
CA GLU A 2 9.07 -6.34 5.94
C GLU A 2 7.82 -6.13 5.05
N ARG A 3 7.78 -6.73 3.84
CA ARG A 3 6.59 -6.66 2.98
C ARG A 3 5.30 -7.09 3.69
N ARG A 4 5.36 -8.15 4.52
CA ARG A 4 4.23 -8.59 5.33
C ARG A 4 3.82 -7.54 6.38
N ARG A 5 4.78 -6.85 7.01
CA ARG A 5 4.51 -5.74 7.94
C ARG A 5 3.78 -4.58 7.22
N LEU A 6 4.21 -4.23 6.01
CA LEU A 6 3.57 -3.19 5.20
C LEU A 6 2.14 -3.57 4.81
N VAL A 7 1.94 -4.78 4.29
CA VAL A 7 0.62 -5.30 3.91
C VAL A 7 -0.35 -5.30 5.09
N ASN A 8 0.12 -5.69 6.27
CA ASN A 8 -0.71 -5.68 7.48
C ASN A 8 -1.15 -4.27 7.88
N GLY A 9 -0.46 -3.22 7.41
CA GLY A 9 -0.89 -1.83 7.56
C GLY A 9 -2.21 -1.52 6.86
N TYR A 10 -2.63 -2.31 5.87
CA TYR A 10 -3.90 -2.12 5.17
C TYR A 10 -5.12 -2.70 5.89
N VAL A 11 -4.91 -3.62 6.85
CA VAL A 11 -5.99 -4.29 7.61
C VAL A 11 -7.07 -3.33 8.14
N PRO A 12 -6.74 -2.22 8.83
CA PRO A 12 -7.76 -1.31 9.35
C PRO A 12 -8.53 -0.55 8.26
N TYR A 13 -8.08 -0.55 7.01
CA TYR A 13 -8.68 0.18 5.90
C TYR A 13 -9.57 -0.68 5.00
N LEU A 14 -9.37 -2.00 4.96
CA LEU A 14 -10.08 -2.91 4.05
C LEU A 14 -11.61 -2.89 4.17
N GLY A 15 -12.16 -2.60 5.34
CA GLY A 15 -13.61 -2.47 5.57
C GLY A 15 -14.02 -1.10 6.09
N ALA A 16 -13.14 -0.10 5.98
CA ALA A 16 -13.40 1.25 6.45
C ALA A 16 -14.19 2.02 5.37
N PRO A 17 -15.31 2.69 5.72
CA PRO A 17 -16.08 3.47 4.75
C PRO A 17 -15.21 4.50 4.02
N GLY A 18 -15.24 4.47 2.68
CA GLY A 18 -14.49 5.41 1.82
C GLY A 18 -13.07 4.97 1.49
N TYR A 19 -12.61 3.82 2.00
CA TYR A 19 -11.33 3.19 1.62
C TYR A 19 -11.51 1.89 0.85
N ASP A 20 -12.67 1.25 1.02
CA ASP A 20 -13.03 -0.05 0.46
C ASP A 20 -13.10 -0.05 -1.07
N GLU A 21 -13.61 1.02 -1.69
CA GLU A 21 -13.74 1.14 -3.15
C GLU A 21 -12.42 0.90 -3.88
N MET A 22 -11.33 1.52 -3.43
CA MET A 22 -9.99 1.36 -4.03
C MET A 22 -9.53 -0.11 -4.01
N PHE A 23 -9.77 -0.84 -2.91
CA PHE A 23 -9.39 -2.25 -2.82
C PHE A 23 -10.28 -3.14 -3.70
N ILE A 24 -11.57 -2.83 -3.82
CA ILE A 24 -12.50 -3.53 -4.72
C ILE A 24 -12.06 -3.33 -6.17
N GLU A 25 -11.79 -2.10 -6.60
CA GLU A 25 -11.32 -1.77 -7.95
C GLU A 25 -9.98 -2.43 -8.29
N ALA A 26 -9.11 -2.58 -7.29
CA ALA A 26 -7.85 -3.31 -7.41
C ALA A 26 -8.03 -4.86 -7.45
N GLY A 27 -9.27 -5.37 -7.40
CA GLY A 27 -9.59 -6.79 -7.53
C GLY A 27 -9.68 -7.57 -6.22
N PHE A 28 -9.67 -6.88 -5.07
CA PHE A 28 -9.71 -7.52 -3.74
C PHE A 28 -11.12 -7.50 -3.11
N GLY A 29 -12.17 -7.51 -3.93
CA GLY A 29 -13.56 -7.40 -3.47
C GLY A 29 -13.97 -8.47 -2.45
N ASP A 30 -13.53 -9.73 -2.63
CA ASP A 30 -13.83 -10.80 -1.67
C ASP A 30 -13.16 -10.57 -0.31
N LEU A 31 -11.95 -10.00 -0.31
CA LEU A 31 -11.22 -9.64 0.91
C LEU A 31 -11.92 -8.50 1.64
N VAL A 32 -12.40 -7.49 0.90
CA VAL A 32 -13.18 -6.37 1.43
C VAL A 32 -14.52 -6.87 2.01
N ALA A 33 -15.24 -7.69 1.27
CA ALA A 33 -16.50 -8.29 1.72
C ALA A 33 -16.32 -9.06 3.03
N PHE A 34 -15.22 -9.80 3.17
CA PHE A 34 -14.85 -10.45 4.43
C PHE A 34 -14.50 -9.44 5.54
N ALA A 35 -13.71 -8.40 5.27
CA ALA A 35 -13.33 -7.41 6.26
C ALA A 35 -14.53 -6.63 6.83
N ILE A 36 -15.54 -6.34 6.00
CA ILE A 36 -16.76 -5.61 6.40
C ILE A 36 -17.61 -6.41 7.41
N THR A 37 -17.48 -7.75 7.47
CA THR A 37 -18.16 -8.55 8.52
C THR A 37 -17.51 -8.39 9.90
N ARG A 38 -16.46 -7.56 10.03
CA ARG A 38 -15.71 -7.26 11.25
C ARG A 38 -15.12 -8.48 11.98
N PRO A 39 -14.39 -9.38 11.27
CA PRO A 39 -13.64 -10.45 11.92
C PRO A 39 -12.45 -9.89 12.72
N ASP A 40 -11.75 -10.73 13.49
CA ASP A 40 -10.57 -10.28 14.24
C ASP A 40 -9.47 -9.80 13.28
N ALA A 41 -8.72 -8.77 13.67
CA ALA A 41 -7.66 -8.20 12.84
C ALA A 41 -6.62 -9.24 12.39
N LYS A 42 -6.34 -10.26 13.20
CA LYS A 42 -5.44 -11.37 12.83
C LYS A 42 -6.03 -12.26 11.75
N GLU A 43 -7.34 -12.48 11.77
CA GLU A 43 -8.04 -13.27 10.75
C GLU A 43 -8.03 -12.54 9.40
N ILE A 44 -8.21 -11.21 9.41
CA ILE A 44 -8.06 -10.38 8.21
C ILE A 44 -6.62 -10.46 7.70
N ALA A 45 -5.63 -10.18 8.58
CA ALA A 45 -4.21 -10.18 8.23
C ALA A 45 -3.74 -11.51 7.61
N ALA A 46 -4.27 -12.64 8.09
CA ALA A 46 -3.98 -13.97 7.54
C ALA A 46 -4.48 -14.17 6.11
N ARG A 47 -5.51 -13.42 5.68
CA ARG A 47 -6.09 -13.49 4.33
C ARG A 47 -5.56 -12.42 3.38
N VAL A 48 -4.85 -11.41 3.86
CA VAL A 48 -4.33 -10.35 2.98
C VAL A 48 -3.18 -10.91 2.12
N PRO A 49 -3.31 -10.93 0.79
CA PRO A 49 -2.24 -11.38 -0.10
C PRO A 49 -1.09 -10.37 -0.14
N LEU A 50 0.13 -10.81 -0.46
CA LEU A 50 1.27 -9.89 -0.57
C LEU A 50 1.15 -8.98 -1.79
N GLU A 51 0.48 -9.48 -2.81
CA GLU A 51 0.20 -8.84 -4.10
C GLU A 51 -0.65 -7.57 -3.93
N LEU A 52 -1.43 -7.47 -2.84
CA LEU A 52 -2.16 -6.24 -2.51
C LEU A 52 -1.21 -5.04 -2.38
N LEU A 53 -0.01 -5.24 -1.82
CA LEU A 53 0.98 -4.16 -1.70
C LEU A 53 1.40 -3.59 -3.04
N ASP A 54 1.55 -4.45 -4.05
CA ASP A 54 1.98 -4.04 -5.39
C ASP A 54 0.84 -3.40 -6.19
N ALA A 55 -0.41 -3.74 -5.86
CA ALA A 55 -1.58 -3.18 -6.52
C ALA A 55 -1.93 -1.77 -6.04
N VAL A 56 -1.75 -1.48 -4.75
CA VAL A 56 -2.19 -0.21 -4.13
C VAL A 56 -1.04 0.71 -3.72
N GLY A 57 0.19 0.20 -3.71
CA GLY A 57 1.38 0.94 -3.28
C GLY A 57 2.42 1.04 -4.39
N LEU A 58 3.26 2.07 -4.31
CA LEU A 58 4.49 2.14 -5.09
C LEU A 58 5.61 1.47 -4.28
N VAL A 59 5.88 0.20 -4.56
CA VAL A 59 6.94 -0.58 -3.89
C VAL A 59 7.86 -1.21 -4.93
N GLY A 60 9.16 -0.96 -4.80
CA GLY A 60 10.16 -1.45 -5.75
C GLY A 60 11.49 -0.75 -5.59
N SER A 61 12.35 -0.88 -6.61
CA SER A 61 13.60 -0.15 -6.71
C SER A 61 13.37 1.35 -6.94
N ALA A 62 14.36 2.18 -6.59
CA ALA A 62 14.28 3.63 -6.82
C ALA A 62 13.99 3.98 -8.29
N ALA A 63 14.51 3.20 -9.25
CA ALA A 63 14.26 3.41 -10.67
C ALA A 63 12.80 3.14 -11.05
N GLU A 64 12.23 2.01 -10.59
CA GLU A 64 10.81 1.66 -10.84
C GLU A 64 9.87 2.69 -10.22
N ILE A 65 10.17 3.14 -9.00
CA ILE A 65 9.37 4.15 -8.31
C ILE A 65 9.43 5.48 -9.07
N ARG A 66 10.62 5.95 -9.49
CA ARG A 66 10.76 7.20 -10.24
C ARG A 66 10.07 7.14 -11.61
N ALA A 67 10.07 5.99 -12.28
CA ALA A 67 9.33 5.81 -13.52
C ALA A 67 7.81 5.97 -13.31
N ARG A 68 7.26 5.37 -12.25
CA ARG A 68 5.83 5.53 -11.89
C ARG A 68 5.48 6.95 -11.46
N VAL A 69 6.36 7.62 -10.72
CA VAL A 69 6.18 9.04 -10.39
C VAL A 69 6.10 9.88 -11.66
N ALA A 70 6.95 9.63 -12.66
CA ALA A 70 6.89 10.34 -13.94
C ALA A 70 5.59 10.06 -14.72
N GLU A 71 5.05 8.84 -14.65
CA GLU A 71 3.73 8.52 -15.23
C GLU A 71 2.61 9.32 -14.56
N TYR A 72 2.67 9.48 -13.22
CA TYR A 72 1.72 10.31 -12.48
C TYR A 72 1.83 11.79 -12.86
N GLU A 73 3.05 12.30 -13.00
CA GLU A 73 3.31 13.67 -13.44
C GLU A 73 2.79 13.93 -14.86
N ALA A 74 2.92 12.94 -15.75
CA ALA A 74 2.44 13.03 -17.14
C ALA A 74 0.92 13.21 -17.24
N VAL A 75 0.15 12.70 -16.26
CA VAL A 75 -1.31 12.89 -16.16
C VAL A 75 -1.70 14.09 -15.29
N GLY A 76 -0.73 14.89 -14.86
CA GLY A 76 -0.96 16.16 -14.17
C GLY A 76 -0.91 16.09 -12.64
N ILE A 77 -0.54 14.95 -12.04
CA ILE A 77 -0.30 14.87 -10.59
C ILE A 77 0.99 15.63 -10.27
N ARG A 78 0.92 16.63 -9.38
CA ARG A 78 2.07 17.50 -9.04
C ARG A 78 2.59 17.32 -7.63
N GLU A 79 1.80 16.70 -6.77
CA GLU A 79 2.14 16.48 -5.37
C GLU A 79 1.90 15.02 -5.02
N LEU A 80 2.89 14.40 -4.37
CA LEU A 80 2.83 13.03 -3.90
C LEU A 80 3.12 13.01 -2.41
N GLY A 81 2.14 12.56 -1.62
CA GLY A 81 2.35 12.27 -0.21
C GLY A 81 3.17 10.99 -0.05
N LEU A 82 4.30 11.08 0.65
CA LEU A 82 5.13 9.92 0.95
C LEU A 82 4.69 9.28 2.28
N VAL A 83 4.08 8.10 2.19
CA VAL A 83 3.87 7.23 3.34
C VAL A 83 5.05 6.26 3.41
N VAL A 84 6.05 6.61 4.21
CA VAL A 84 7.26 5.79 4.32
C VAL A 84 7.10 4.69 5.39
N PRO A 85 7.72 3.53 5.17
CA PRO A 85 7.87 2.50 6.20
C PRO A 85 8.51 3.08 7.48
N PRO A 86 8.27 2.47 8.66
CA PRO A 86 8.92 2.89 9.90
C PRO A 86 10.44 3.00 9.72
N LEU A 87 11.07 4.02 10.32
CA LEU A 87 12.49 4.31 10.10
C LEU A 87 13.45 3.22 10.62
N ASP A 88 12.95 2.32 11.47
CA ASP A 88 13.68 1.14 11.96
C ASP A 88 13.74 0.00 10.92
N THR A 89 13.03 0.13 9.80
CA THR A 89 13.06 -0.83 8.70
C THR A 89 14.17 -0.52 7.70
N PRO A 90 14.74 -1.53 7.02
CA PRO A 90 15.72 -1.32 5.96
C PRO A 90 15.24 -0.34 4.87
N SER A 91 13.95 -0.36 4.51
CA SER A 91 13.42 0.52 3.47
C SER A 91 13.04 1.92 3.96
N GLY A 92 12.81 2.15 5.25
CA GLY A 92 12.33 3.44 5.78
C GLY A 92 13.24 4.61 5.44
N LEU A 93 14.50 4.57 5.89
CA LEU A 93 15.50 5.61 5.56
C LEU A 93 15.88 5.59 4.08
N LEU A 94 15.90 4.42 3.44
CA LEU A 94 16.25 4.30 2.02
C LEU A 94 15.23 5.00 1.13
N THR A 95 13.94 4.89 1.43
CA THR A 95 12.85 5.52 0.68
C THR A 95 13.00 7.04 0.71
N LEU A 96 13.19 7.61 1.91
CA LEU A 96 13.39 9.06 2.07
C LEU A 96 14.61 9.56 1.32
N LYS A 97 15.75 8.86 1.40
CA LYS A 97 16.97 9.23 0.66
C LYS A 97 16.79 9.10 -0.85
N SER A 98 16.07 8.06 -1.29
CA SER A 98 15.91 7.75 -2.72
C SER A 98 14.91 8.68 -3.42
N LEU A 99 14.00 9.30 -2.68
CA LEU A 99 12.97 10.23 -3.21
C LEU A 99 13.18 11.68 -2.73
N ALA A 100 14.29 11.95 -2.05
CA ALA A 100 14.69 13.32 -1.75
C ALA A 100 14.79 14.14 -3.05
N PRO A 101 14.41 15.44 -3.02
CA PRO A 101 14.57 16.36 -4.15
C PRO A 101 16.02 16.47 -4.66
#